data_AF-A0A0R0J910-F1
#
_entry.id   AF-A0A0R0J910-F1
#
_cell.length_a   1.000
_cell.length_b   1.000
_cell.length_c   1.000
_cell.angle_alpha   90.00
_cell.angle_beta   90.00
_cell.angle_gamma   90.00
#
_symmetry.space_group_name_H-M   'P 1'
#
loop_
_entity.id
_entity.type
_entity.pdbx_description
1 polymer ?
#
loop_
_entity_poly.entity_id
_entity_poly.type
_entity_poly.pdbx_seq_one_letter_code
_entity_poly.pdbx_strand_id
1 'polypeptide(L)'
;MVEKEMEDPSLEVIRKWIKGLSDGTYGQEFTSTTRVIRLVKAHKGFILCDLIIHSGLLDENGNWHVSAIATLVDIIASFTSYSVTSCLQVTLDLSISYYSTAKLQAVFSSCNIFGVCEET
;
A
#
# COMPACT_ATOMS: atom_id res chain seq x y z
N MET A 1 6.73 18.37 30.22
CA MET A 1 7.58 17.56 29.31
C MET A 1 6.64 16.97 28.30
N VAL A 2 6.80 17.29 27.02
CA VAL A 2 5.95 16.74 25.95
C VAL A 2 6.31 15.26 25.86
N GLU A 3 5.38 14.39 26.21
CA GLU A 3 5.47 12.96 25.93
C GLU A 3 5.64 12.82 24.42
N LYS A 4 6.87 12.53 24.01
CA LYS A 4 7.14 12.10 22.65
C LYS A 4 6.51 10.72 22.55
N GLU A 5 5.30 10.64 21.99
CA GLU A 5 4.61 9.39 21.72
C GLU A 5 5.63 8.40 21.15
N MET A 6 5.83 7.29 21.84
CA MET A 6 6.70 6.22 21.38
C MET A 6 6.07 5.69 20.09
N GLU A 7 6.71 6.03 18.98
CA GLU A 7 6.27 5.66 17.65
C GLU A 7 6.23 4.13 17.55
N ASP A 8 5.07 3.59 17.17
CA ASP A 8 4.83 2.15 17.12
C ASP A 8 5.88 1.47 16.22
N PRO A 9 6.63 0.48 16.71
CA PRO A 9 7.72 -0.14 15.96
C PRO A 9 7.25 -0.77 14.64
N SER A 10 5.98 -1.19 14.55
CA SER A 10 5.41 -1.69 13.30
C SER A 10 5.30 -0.59 12.23
N LEU A 11 4.98 0.64 12.63
CA LEU A 11 4.86 1.78 11.72
C LEU A 11 6.22 2.22 11.17
N GLU A 12 7.27 2.12 11.98
CA GLU A 12 8.65 2.38 11.53
C GLU A 12 9.10 1.36 10.46
N VAL A 13 8.76 0.07 10.65
CA VAL A 13 9.01 -0.97 9.65
C VAL A 13 8.23 -0.67 8.36
N ILE A 14 6.94 -0.35 8.47
CA ILE A 14 6.09 -0.01 7.33
C ILE A 14 6.65 1.20 6.57
N ARG A 15 7.07 2.26 7.26
CA ARG A 15 7.69 3.42 6.62
C ARG A 15 8.95 3.07 5.87
N LYS A 16 9.81 2.23 6.47
CA LYS A 16 11.04 1.76 5.82
C LYS A 16 10.73 0.94 4.56
N TRP A 17 9.71 0.10 4.61
CA TRP A 17 9.26 -0.69 3.46
C TRP A 17 8.66 0.18 2.35
N ILE A 18 7.73 1.08 2.67
CA ILE A 18 7.13 2.00 1.68
C ILE A 18 8.21 2.88 1.05
N LYS A 19 9.14 3.40 1.86
CA LYS A 19 10.27 4.17 1.36
C LYS A 19 11.10 3.33 0.39
N GLY A 20 11.46 2.11 0.81
CA GLY A 20 12.22 1.16 0.01
C GLY A 20 11.53 0.72 -1.30
N LEU A 21 10.20 0.70 -1.34
CA LEU A 21 9.44 0.52 -2.58
C LEU A 21 9.55 1.78 -3.46
N SER A 22 9.36 2.96 -2.88
CA SER A 22 9.39 4.24 -3.60
C SER A 22 10.74 4.52 -4.27
N ASP A 23 11.85 4.19 -3.62
CA ASP A 23 13.21 4.41 -4.14
C ASP A 23 13.74 3.19 -4.93
N GLY A 24 12.94 2.14 -5.07
CA GLY A 24 13.25 0.94 -5.87
C GLY A 24 14.27 0.00 -5.22
N THR A 25 14.53 0.18 -3.92
CA THR A 25 15.40 -0.68 -3.11
C THR A 25 14.78 -2.06 -2.87
N TYR A 26 13.45 -2.14 -2.79
CA TYR A 26 12.67 -3.37 -2.65
C TYR A 26 11.78 -3.59 -3.89
N GLY A 27 11.60 -4.86 -4.29
CA GLY A 27 10.66 -5.23 -5.36
C GLY A 27 11.27 -5.32 -6.78
N GLN A 28 12.50 -5.83 -6.93
CA GLN A 28 13.10 -6.16 -8.24
C GLN A 28 12.23 -7.09 -9.11
N GLU A 29 11.37 -7.91 -8.49
CA GLU A 29 10.38 -8.77 -9.17
C GLU A 29 9.06 -8.04 -9.53
N PHE A 30 8.80 -6.87 -8.92
CA PHE A 30 7.59 -6.03 -9.11
C PHE A 30 7.88 -4.77 -9.97
N THR A 31 8.93 -4.82 -10.81
CA THR A 31 9.76 -3.69 -11.27
C THR A 31 9.14 -2.61 -12.14
N SER A 32 7.82 -2.57 -12.33
CA SER A 32 7.15 -1.46 -13.02
C SER A 32 6.17 -0.69 -12.12
N THR A 33 5.65 -1.30 -11.04
CA THR A 33 4.57 -0.76 -10.21
C THR A 33 5.03 0.04 -8.99
N THR A 34 6.26 -0.19 -8.51
CA THR A 34 6.65 0.17 -7.14
C THR A 34 7.28 1.55 -6.96
N ARG A 35 7.70 2.26 -8.01
CA ARG A 35 8.36 3.59 -7.92
C ARG A 35 7.46 4.76 -7.48
N VAL A 36 6.33 4.47 -6.85
CA VAL A 36 5.09 5.23 -7.08
C VAL A 36 4.20 5.32 -5.83
N ILE A 37 4.64 4.85 -4.65
CA ILE A 37 3.86 4.91 -3.41
C ILE A 37 4.44 5.97 -2.47
N ARG A 38 3.68 7.03 -2.19
CA ARG A 38 4.04 8.03 -1.17
C ARG A 38 3.13 7.88 0.03
N LEU A 39 3.70 7.56 1.19
CA LEU A 39 2.94 7.52 2.43
C LEU A 39 2.48 8.93 2.84
N VAL A 40 1.18 9.10 3.03
CA VAL A 40 0.56 10.36 3.50
C VAL A 40 0.29 10.28 5.00
N LYS A 41 -0.27 9.18 5.47
CA LYS A 41 -0.61 8.96 6.87
C LYS A 41 -0.59 7.47 7.21
N ALA A 42 -0.02 7.11 8.35
CA ALA A 42 -0.11 5.75 8.88
C ALA A 42 -0.36 5.80 10.39
N HIS A 43 -1.25 4.94 10.86
CA HIS A 43 -1.40 4.55 12.25
C HIS A 43 -1.88 3.11 12.32
N LYS A 44 -1.91 2.52 13.51
CA LYS A 44 -2.40 1.15 13.70
C LYS A 44 -3.78 0.96 13.06
N GLY A 45 -3.87 -0.01 12.14
CA GLY A 45 -5.08 -0.36 11.39
C GLY A 45 -5.43 0.55 10.21
N PHE A 46 -4.62 1.56 9.90
CA PHE A 46 -4.90 2.52 8.83
C PHE A 46 -3.65 3.00 8.10
N ILE A 47 -3.70 2.96 6.77
CA ILE A 47 -2.67 3.53 5.92
C ILE A 47 -3.33 4.31 4.78
N LEU A 48 -2.84 5.53 4.57
CA LEU A 48 -3.18 6.39 3.46
C LEU A 48 -1.93 6.67 2.62
N CYS A 49 -2.01 6.33 1.34
CA CYS A 49 -0.93 6.55 0.38
C CYS A 49 -1.43 7.34 -0.83
N ASP A 50 -0.56 8.21 -1.34
CA ASP A 50 -0.68 8.78 -2.67
C ASP A 50 0.02 7.84 -3.66
N LEU A 51 -0.69 7.53 -4.73
CA LEU A 51 -0.17 6.76 -5.84
C LEU A 51 0.05 7.71 -7.02
N ILE A 52 1.31 7.84 -7.43
CA ILE A 52 1.64 8.49 -8.70
C ILE A 52 1.31 7.48 -9.82
N ILE A 53 1.39 7.83 -11.10
CA ILE A 53 1.13 6.87 -12.17
C ILE A 53 2.34 6.87 -13.09
N HIS A 54 3.06 5.75 -13.15
CA HIS A 54 4.14 5.59 -14.13
C HIS A 54 3.55 5.11 -15.46
N SER A 55 4.07 5.61 -16.58
CA SER A 55 3.59 5.30 -17.93
C SER A 55 3.69 3.81 -18.29
N GLY A 56 4.55 3.05 -17.60
CA GLY A 56 4.68 1.60 -17.75
C GLY A 56 3.55 0.77 -17.13
N LEU A 57 2.59 1.40 -16.46
CA LEU A 57 1.43 0.75 -15.83
C LEU A 57 0.12 1.03 -16.56
N LEU A 58 0.22 1.61 -17.75
CA LEU A 58 -0.92 1.96 -18.56
C LEU A 58 -1.31 0.80 -19.49
N ASP A 59 -2.60 0.63 -19.69
CA ASP A 59 -3.17 -0.17 -20.77
C ASP A 59 -3.00 0.55 -22.12
N GLU A 60 -3.42 -0.12 -23.19
CA GLU A 60 -3.43 0.42 -24.56
C GLU A 60 -4.22 1.74 -24.73
N ASN A 61 -5.12 2.02 -23.79
CA ASN A 61 -5.99 3.19 -23.78
C ASN A 61 -5.45 4.32 -22.87
N GLY A 62 -4.28 4.13 -22.24
CA GLY A 62 -3.67 5.09 -21.33
C GLY A 62 -4.32 5.13 -19.94
N ASN A 63 -5.11 4.11 -19.55
CA ASN A 63 -5.64 3.95 -18.20
C ASN A 63 -4.78 2.99 -17.40
N TRP A 64 -4.89 2.99 -16.08
CA TRP A 64 -4.22 1.99 -15.26
C TRP A 64 -4.65 0.57 -15.58
N HIS A 65 -3.66 -0.31 -15.71
CA HIS A 65 -3.91 -1.73 -15.82
C HIS A 65 -4.54 -2.24 -14.52
N VAL A 66 -5.63 -3.00 -14.63
CA VAL A 66 -6.35 -3.54 -13.46
C VAL A 66 -5.46 -4.41 -12.57
N SER A 67 -4.47 -5.11 -13.14
CA SER A 67 -3.50 -5.87 -12.33
C SER A 67 -2.56 -4.97 -11.52
N ALA A 68 -2.25 -3.75 -11.99
CA ALA A 68 -1.45 -2.79 -11.24
C ALA A 68 -2.24 -2.26 -10.03
N ILE A 69 -3.54 -1.98 -10.23
CA ILE A 69 -4.46 -1.62 -9.13
C ILE A 69 -4.51 -2.74 -8.10
N ALA A 70 -4.76 -3.98 -8.54
CA ALA A 70 -4.89 -5.12 -7.66
C ALA A 70 -3.62 -5.37 -6.83
N THR A 71 -2.45 -5.29 -7.47
CA THR A 71 -1.15 -5.41 -6.80
C THR A 71 -0.95 -4.34 -5.73
N LEU A 72 -1.34 -3.09 -6.01
CA LEU A 72 -1.18 -2.01 -5.05
C LEU A 72 -2.14 -2.11 -3.87
N VAL A 73 -3.38 -2.52 -4.12
CA VAL A 73 -4.36 -2.80 -3.06
C VAL A 73 -3.83 -3.90 -2.14
N ASP A 74 -3.28 -4.96 -2.71
CA ASP A 74 -2.69 -6.08 -1.95
C ASP A 74 -1.50 -5.66 -1.08
N ILE A 75 -0.57 -4.86 -1.64
CA ILE A 75 0.58 -4.32 -0.91
C ILE A 75 0.13 -3.43 0.26
N ILE A 76 -0.79 -2.48 0.02
CA ILE A 76 -1.26 -1.56 1.06
C ILE A 76 -2.05 -2.32 2.14
N ALA A 77 -2.87 -3.30 1.75
CA ALA A 77 -3.59 -4.15 2.70
C ALA A 77 -2.62 -4.94 3.59
N SER A 78 -1.56 -5.51 3.00
CA SER A 78 -0.51 -6.22 3.74
C SER A 78 0.18 -5.32 4.77
N PHE A 79 0.55 -4.09 4.40
CA PHE A 79 1.13 -3.13 5.35
C PHE A 79 0.14 -2.73 6.45
N THR A 80 -1.12 -2.52 6.08
CA THR A 80 -2.14 -2.10 7.04
C THR A 80 -2.40 -3.22 8.05
N SER A 81 -2.40 -4.47 7.62
CA SER A 81 -2.54 -5.60 8.53
C SER A 81 -1.29 -5.84 9.39
N TYR A 82 -0.09 -5.66 8.83
CA TYR A 82 1.16 -5.70 9.59
C TYR A 82 1.17 -4.66 10.71
N SER A 83 0.56 -3.48 10.50
CA SER A 83 0.45 -2.45 11.55
C SER A 83 -0.35 -2.90 12.77
N VAL A 84 -1.21 -3.91 12.64
CA VAL A 84 -2.03 -4.44 13.73
C VAL A 84 -1.41 -5.69 14.33
N THR A 85 -0.95 -6.62 13.48
CA THR A 85 -0.49 -7.95 13.90
C THR A 85 1.01 -8.04 14.14
N SER A 86 1.80 -7.09 13.62
CA SER A 86 3.27 -7.16 13.58
C SER A 86 3.82 -8.43 12.93
N CYS A 87 3.00 -9.13 12.15
CA CYS A 87 3.31 -10.39 11.49
C CYS A 87 3.07 -10.27 9.98
N LEU A 88 3.90 -10.96 9.20
CA LEU A 88 3.69 -11.09 7.76
C LEU A 88 2.44 -11.95 7.52
N GLN A 89 1.47 -11.39 6.82
CA GLN A 89 0.26 -12.09 6.43
C GLN A 89 0.28 -12.45 4.94
N VAL A 90 -0.50 -13.47 4.59
CA VAL A 90 -0.70 -13.91 3.21
C VAL A 90 -2.15 -13.62 2.83
N THR A 91 -2.34 -13.01 1.66
CA THR A 91 -3.67 -12.76 1.10
C THR A 91 -4.29 -14.08 0.66
N LEU A 92 -5.44 -14.42 1.25
CA LEU A 92 -6.19 -15.64 0.92
C LEU A 92 -7.24 -15.38 -0.17
N ASP A 93 -7.87 -14.21 -0.13
CA ASP A 93 -8.89 -13.76 -1.07
C ASP A 93 -8.75 -12.25 -1.31
N LEU A 94 -8.94 -11.84 -2.57
CA LEU A 94 -8.90 -10.44 -2.98
C LEU A 94 -10.05 -10.17 -3.95
N SER A 95 -11.04 -9.43 -3.49
CA SER A 95 -12.17 -8.97 -4.31
C SER A 95 -12.09 -7.46 -4.54
N ILE A 96 -12.13 -7.03 -5.80
CA ILE A 96 -12.00 -5.62 -6.20
C ILE A 96 -13.13 -5.26 -7.15
N SER A 97 -13.78 -4.13 -6.88
CA SER A 97 -14.80 -3.54 -7.75
C SER A 97 -14.27 -2.25 -8.38
N TYR A 98 -14.34 -2.16 -9.71
CA TYR A 98 -13.88 -1.00 -10.47
C TYR A 98 -15.06 -0.10 -10.84
N TYR A 99 -15.10 1.10 -10.26
CA TYR A 99 -16.20 2.06 -10.46
C TYR A 99 -15.90 3.13 -11.53
N SER A 100 -14.62 3.38 -11.81
CA SER A 100 -14.17 4.36 -12.81
C SER A 100 -12.78 4.00 -13.32
N THR A 101 -12.43 4.51 -14.51
CA THR A 101 -11.06 4.44 -15.01
C THR A 101 -10.16 5.43 -14.29
N ALA A 102 -8.95 4.98 -13.94
CA ALA A 102 -7.89 5.85 -13.42
C ALA A 102 -6.97 6.23 -14.59
N LYS A 103 -7.02 7.49 -14.99
CA LYS A 103 -6.09 8.10 -15.96
C LYS A 103 -4.84 8.58 -15.24
N LEU A 104 -3.81 9.05 -15.98
CA LEU A 104 -2.48 9.53 -15.55
C LEU A 104 -2.44 10.67 -14.50
N GLN A 105 -3.45 10.83 -13.65
CA GLN A 105 -3.54 11.78 -12.55
C GLN A 105 -3.39 11.05 -11.22
N ALA A 106 -2.91 11.76 -10.18
CA ALA A 106 -2.67 11.18 -8.86
C ALA A 106 -3.93 10.48 -8.30
N VAL A 107 -3.78 9.24 -7.85
CA VAL A 107 -4.84 8.44 -7.23
C VAL A 107 -4.60 8.38 -5.74
N PHE A 108 -5.63 8.69 -4.96
CA PHE A 108 -5.60 8.52 -3.50
C PHE A 108 -6.07 7.11 -3.15
N SER A 109 -5.29 6.38 -2.35
CA SER A 109 -5.65 5.07 -1.84
C SER A 109 -5.62 5.05 -0.31
N SER A 110 -6.74 4.70 0.30
CA SER A 110 -6.89 4.53 1.74
C SER A 110 -7.26 3.09 2.07
N CYS A 111 -6.55 2.47 3.00
CA CYS A 111 -6.88 1.14 3.50
C CYS A 111 -7.20 1.20 4.99
N ASN A 112 -8.31 0.55 5.37
CA ASN A 112 -8.78 0.41 6.74
C ASN A 112 -8.98 -1.08 7.04
N ILE A 113 -8.52 -1.53 8.19
CA ILE A 113 -8.79 -2.89 8.67
C ILE A 113 -10.12 -2.89 9.43
N PHE A 114 -11.05 -3.74 9.00
CA PHE A 114 -12.38 -3.90 9.62
C PHE A 114 -12.46 -5.04 10.64
N GLY A 115 -11.45 -5.92 10.67
CA GLY A 115 -11.34 -7.01 11.64
C GLY A 115 -10.01 -7.74 11.47
N VAL A 116 -9.47 -8.26 12.58
CA VAL A 116 -8.31 -9.15 12.58
C VAL A 116 -8.75 -10.45 13.24
N CYS A 117 -8.60 -11.57 12.54
CA CYS A 117 -8.65 -12.87 13.19
C CYS A 117 -7.34 -13.06 13.94
N GLU A 118 -7.37 -12.92 15.25
CA GLU A 118 -6.30 -13.39 16.13
C GLU A 118 -6.56 -14.88 16.39
N GLU A 119 -5.69 -15.77 15.90
CA GLU A 119 -5.66 -17.14 16.40
C GLU A 119 -4.99 -17.11 17.79
N THR A 120 -5.82 -17.14 18.85
CA THR A 120 -5.41 -17.41 20.24
C THR A 120 -5.02 -18.85 20.47
#